data_AF-A0A1F5VTR4-F1
#
_entry.id   AF-A0A1F5VTR4-F1
#
_cell.length_a   1.000
_cell.length_b   1.000
_cell.length_c   1.000
_cell.angle_alpha   90.00
_cell.angle_beta   90.00
_cell.angle_gamma   90.00
#
_symmetry.space_group_name_H-M   'P 1'
#
loop_
_entity.id
_entity.type
_entity.pdbx_description
1 polymer ?
#
loop_
_entity_poly.entity_id
_entity_poly.type
_entity_poly.pdbx_seq_one_letter_code
_entity_poly.pdbx_strand_id
1 'polypeptide(L)'
;MAAFMGGSAWAMARDIVEGYILVTSSTIKRYTNPDLQKLKFELERFQTTLRIEQIPQEDVQAIQLRNRKLGRITATLRVIEGSMSKKR
;
A
#
# COMPACT_ATOMS: atom_id res chain seq x y z
N MET A 1 -20.51 3.15 2.36
CA MET A 1 -19.06 3.15 2.05
C MET A 1 -18.30 3.47 3.32
N ALA A 2 -17.28 2.68 3.68
CA ALA A 2 -16.40 3.05 4.77
C ALA A 2 -15.46 4.16 4.30
N ALA A 3 -15.33 5.24 5.05
CA ALA A 3 -14.31 6.25 4.76
C ALA A 3 -12.93 5.61 4.84
N PHE A 4 -12.04 5.96 3.91
CA PHE A 4 -10.63 5.58 4.02
C PHE A 4 -10.04 6.21 5.28
N MET A 5 -9.11 5.49 5.92
CA MET A 5 -8.32 6.08 6.99
C MET A 5 -7.49 7.23 6.40
N GLY A 6 -7.55 8.42 7.01
CA GLY A 6 -6.96 9.63 6.42
C GLY A 6 -7.82 10.31 5.34
N GLY A 7 -9.07 9.86 5.14
CA GLY A 7 -10.07 10.56 4.31
C GLY A 7 -10.04 10.25 2.82
N SER A 8 -8.97 9.66 2.28
CA SER A 8 -8.87 9.24 0.87
C SER A 8 -8.04 7.98 0.70
N ALA A 9 -8.20 7.30 -0.46
CA ALA A 9 -7.40 6.12 -0.80
C ALA A 9 -5.90 6.45 -0.85
N TRP A 10 -5.56 7.64 -1.36
CA TRP A 10 -4.19 8.13 -1.42
C TRP A 10 -3.58 8.35 -0.04
N ALA A 11 -4.32 9.00 0.88
CA ALA A 11 -3.85 9.24 2.24
C ALA A 11 -3.60 7.92 2.97
N MET A 12 -4.54 6.97 2.84
CA MET A 12 -4.37 5.63 3.40
C MET A 12 -3.15 4.92 2.80
N ALA A 13 -2.96 4.97 1.48
CA ALA A 13 -1.80 4.36 0.82
C ALA A 13 -0.48 4.96 1.32
N ARG A 14 -0.40 6.30 1.43
CA ARG A 14 0.76 6.99 2.00
C ARG A 14 1.05 6.52 3.42
N ASP A 15 0.04 6.47 4.27
CA ASP A 15 0.19 6.08 5.67
C ASP A 15 0.61 4.60 5.82
N ILE A 16 0.18 3.72 4.90
CA ILE A 16 0.66 2.33 4.80
C ILE A 16 2.14 2.28 4.40
N VAL A 17 2.53 3.05 3.38
CA VAL A 17 3.90 3.10 2.88
C VAL A 17 4.86 3.57 3.96
N GLU A 18 4.51 4.64 4.69
CA GLU A 18 5.30 5.16 5.80
C GLU A 18 5.27 4.24 7.03
N GLY A 19 4.26 3.38 7.14
CA GLY A 19 4.15 2.36 8.19
C GLY A 19 3.30 2.77 9.40
N TYR A 20 2.48 3.81 9.26
CA TYR A 20 1.49 4.22 10.27
C TYR A 20 0.29 3.27 10.33
N ILE A 21 -0.01 2.58 9.21
CA ILE A 21 -1.14 1.66 9.10
C ILE A 21 -0.64 0.26 8.74
N LEU A 22 -0.97 -0.72 9.58
CA LEU A 22 -0.82 -2.13 9.25
C LEU A 22 -2.11 -2.66 8.61
N VAL A 23 -1.99 -3.14 7.37
CA VAL A 23 -3.13 -3.72 6.64
C VAL A 23 -3.20 -5.21 6.88
N THR A 24 -4.35 -5.66 7.39
CA THR A 24 -4.68 -7.07 7.56
C THR A 24 -6.05 -7.36 6.96
N SER A 25 -6.42 -8.64 6.83
CA SER A 25 -7.74 -9.05 6.34
C SER A 25 -8.90 -8.40 7.12
N SER A 26 -8.74 -8.17 8.43
CA SER A 26 -9.76 -7.52 9.25
C SER A 26 -9.85 -6.02 8.98
N THR A 27 -8.74 -5.36 8.67
CA THR A 27 -8.69 -3.94 8.27
C THR A 27 -9.44 -3.72 6.95
N ILE A 28 -9.31 -4.65 6.00
CA ILE A 28 -9.86 -4.46 4.65
C ILE A 28 -11.27 -5.00 4.43
N LYS A 29 -11.78 -5.89 5.30
CA LYS A 29 -13.10 -6.52 5.12
C LYS A 29 -14.25 -5.52 4.93
N ARG A 30 -14.12 -4.34 5.57
CA ARG A 30 -15.12 -3.24 5.56
C ARG A 30 -15.18 -2.44 4.25
N TYR A 31 -14.17 -2.56 3.39
CA TYR A 31 -14.13 -1.85 2.11
C TYR A 31 -14.83 -2.66 1.01
N THR A 32 -15.48 -1.96 0.08
CA THR A 32 -16.08 -2.58 -1.10
C THR A 32 -15.00 -2.90 -2.15
N ASN A 33 -15.31 -3.76 -3.14
CA ASN A 33 -14.35 -4.04 -4.23
C ASN A 33 -13.92 -2.76 -4.98
N PRO A 34 -14.82 -1.80 -5.32
CA PRO A 34 -14.41 -0.51 -5.87
C PRO A 34 -13.45 0.29 -4.97
N ASP A 35 -13.67 0.28 -3.66
CA ASP A 35 -12.77 0.98 -2.72
C ASP A 35 -11.38 0.31 -2.68
N LEU A 36 -11.35 -1.02 -2.68
CA LEU A 36 -10.11 -1.79 -2.73
C LEU A 36 -9.35 -1.58 -4.04
N GLN A 37 -10.05 -1.44 -5.16
CA GLN A 37 -9.44 -1.13 -6.47
C GLN A 37 -8.77 0.26 -6.45
N LYS A 38 -9.43 1.26 -5.84
CA LYS A 38 -8.84 2.61 -5.66
C LYS A 38 -7.58 2.56 -4.80
N LEU A 39 -7.62 1.84 -3.67
CA LEU A 39 -6.46 1.69 -2.80
C LEU A 39 -5.31 0.95 -3.49
N LYS A 40 -5.63 -0.12 -4.24
CA LYS A 40 -4.65 -0.86 -5.05
C LYS A 40 -3.95 0.06 -6.06
N PHE A 41 -4.72 0.86 -6.79
CA PHE A 41 -4.18 1.82 -7.77
C PHE A 41 -3.17 2.79 -7.14
N GLU A 42 -3.49 3.40 -6.00
CA GLU A 42 -2.57 4.33 -5.33
C GLU A 42 -1.31 3.62 -4.80
N LEU A 43 -1.44 2.39 -4.28
CA LEU A 43 -0.30 1.59 -3.84
C LEU A 43 0.64 1.21 -5.00
N GLU A 44 0.10 0.85 -6.16
CA GLU A 44 0.88 0.55 -7.37
C GLU A 44 1.60 1.80 -7.90
N ARG A 45 0.94 2.97 -7.80
CA ARG A 45 1.55 4.27 -8.11
C ARG A 45 2.76 4.54 -7.21
N PHE A 46 2.62 4.41 -5.89
CA PHE A 46 3.74 4.54 -4.96
C PHE A 46 4.84 3.51 -5.21
N GLN A 47 4.47 2.25 -5.53
CA GLN A 47 5.44 1.21 -5.84
C GLN A 47 6.30 1.58 -7.05
N THR A 48 5.67 2.12 -8.09
CA THR A 48 6.35 2.58 -9.30
C THR A 48 7.30 3.73 -8.98
N THR A 49 6.81 4.75 -8.26
CA THR A 49 7.63 5.90 -7.84
C THR A 49 8.86 5.48 -7.04
N LEU A 50 8.70 4.56 -6.08
CA LEU A 50 9.84 4.06 -5.29
C LEU A 50 10.82 3.25 -6.14
N ARG A 51 10.36 2.47 -7.12
CA ARG A 51 11.25 1.67 -7.98
C ARG A 51 12.09 2.50 -8.93
N ILE A 52 11.57 3.63 -9.41
CA ILE A 52 12.29 4.54 -10.32
C ILE A 52 13.22 5.50 -9.58
N GLU A 53 13.08 5.62 -8.26
CA GLU A 53 13.94 6.46 -7.42
C GLU A 53 15.39 6.00 -7.51
N GLN A 54 16.26 6.87 -8.02
CA GLN A 54 17.70 6.64 -8.07
C GLN A 54 18.28 6.99 -6.71
N ILE A 55 18.81 5.98 -6.01
CA ILE A 55 19.47 6.14 -4.71
C ILE A 55 20.95 5.82 -4.92
N PRO A 56 21.87 6.68 -4.46
CA PRO A 56 23.31 6.40 -4.49
C PRO A 56 23.63 5.08 -3.79
N GLN A 57 24.56 4.30 -4.33
CA GLN A 57 24.85 2.95 -3.84
C GLN A 57 25.48 2.96 -2.43
N GLU A 58 26.20 4.03 -2.13
CA GLU A 58 26.81 4.32 -0.83
C GLU A 58 25.77 4.60 0.27
N ASP A 59 24.56 5.04 -0.09
CA ASP A 59 23.48 5.30 0.87
C ASP A 59 22.69 4.02 1.18
N VAL A 60 23.34 3.14 1.94
CA VAL A 60 22.75 1.88 2.39
C VAL A 60 21.47 2.11 3.20
N GLN A 61 21.37 3.21 3.94
CA GLN A 61 20.20 3.51 4.77
C GLN A 61 18.98 3.84 3.91
N ALA A 62 19.14 4.70 2.90
CA ALA A 62 18.08 5.03 1.96
C ALA A 62 17.63 3.79 1.16
N ILE A 63 18.57 2.95 0.72
CA ILE A 63 18.25 1.68 0.04
C ILE A 63 17.40 0.78 0.94
N GLN A 64 17.80 0.61 2.21
CA GLN A 64 17.03 -0.19 3.16
C GLN A 64 15.64 0.39 3.41
N LEU A 65 15.53 1.71 3.56
CA LEU A 65 14.24 2.37 3.77
C LEU A 65 13.30 2.14 2.59
N ARG A 66 13.78 2.34 1.35
CA ARG A 66 13.02 2.05 0.13
C ARG A 66 12.57 0.59 0.09
N ASN A 67 13.46 -0.35 0.41
CA ASN A 67 13.13 -1.78 0.41
C ASN A 67 12.06 -2.12 1.47
N ARG A 68 12.09 -1.50 2.65
CA ARG A 68 11.03 -1.65 3.67
C ARG A 68 9.69 -1.12 3.16
N LYS A 69 9.68 0.07 2.53
CA LYS A 69 8.47 0.65 1.91
C LYS A 69 7.89 -0.28 0.84
N LEU A 70 8.73 -0.80 -0.06
CA LEU A 70 8.32 -1.76 -1.09
C LEU A 70 7.79 -3.08 -0.50
N GLY A 71 8.39 -3.56 0.59
CA GLY A 71 7.93 -4.73 1.32
C GLY A 71 6.52 -4.56 1.88
N ARG A 72 6.23 -3.39 2.50
CA ARG A 72 4.88 -3.06 3.00
C ARG A 72 3.85 -3.00 1.88
N ILE A 73 4.17 -2.35 0.77
CA ILE A 73 3.28 -2.27 -0.39
C ILE A 73 2.97 -3.68 -0.90
N THR A 74 4.00 -4.50 -1.10
CA THR A 74 3.84 -5.86 -1.65
C THR A 74 2.98 -6.74 -0.74
N ALA A 75 3.22 -6.69 0.58
CA ALA A 75 2.40 -7.42 1.55
C ALA A 75 0.93 -6.96 1.52
N THR A 76 0.71 -5.65 1.42
CA THR A 76 -0.64 -5.07 1.40
C THR A 76 -1.39 -5.44 0.12
N LEU A 77 -0.74 -5.38 -1.04
CA LEU A 77 -1.34 -5.77 -2.32
C LEU A 77 -1.82 -7.23 -2.29
N ARG A 78 -1.02 -8.14 -1.73
CA ARG A 78 -1.41 -9.55 -1.57
C ARG A 78 -2.67 -9.70 -0.70
N VAL A 79 -2.78 -8.93 0.39
CA VAL A 79 -3.95 -8.95 1.28
C VAL A 79 -5.19 -8.42 0.54
N ILE A 80 -5.05 -7.34 -0.23
CA ILE A 80 -6.14 -6.77 -1.05
C ILE A 80 -6.61 -7.77 -2.11
N GLU A 81 -5.71 -8.36 -2.88
CA GLU A 81 -6.02 -9.35 -3.92
C GLU A 81 -6.72 -10.60 -3.36
N GLY A 82 -6.26 -11.08 -2.20
CA GLY A 82 -6.91 -12.18 -1.48
C GLY A 82 -8.33 -11.84 -1.05
N SER A 83 -8.58 -10.61 -0.60
CA SER A 83 -9.95 -10.19 -0.24
C SER A 83 -10.84 -9.95 -1.44
N MET A 84 -10.33 -9.39 -2.53
CA MET A 84 -11.13 -9.18 -3.74
C MET A 84 -11.54 -10.52 -4.35
N SER A 85 -10.60 -11.49 -4.40
CA SER A 85 -10.88 -12.84 -4.90
C SER A 85 -11.97 -13.57 -4.09
N LYS A 86 -12.03 -13.36 -2.77
CA LYS A 86 -13.08 -13.92 -1.90
C LYS A 86 -14.45 -13.23 -2.04
N LYS A 87 -14.51 -12.05 -2.67
CA LYS A 87 -15.72 -11.24 -2.87
C LYS A 87 -16.26 -11.33 -4.31
N ARG A 88 -15.64 -12.14 -5.16
CA ARG A 88 -16.13 -12.48 -6.51
C ARG A 88 -17.11 -13.64 -6.41
#